data_AF-A0A2V4TAD0-F1
#
_entry.id   AF-A0A2V4TAD0-F1
#
_cell.length_a   1.000
_cell.length_b   1.000
_cell.length_c   1.000
_cell.angle_alpha   90.00
_cell.angle_beta   90.00
_cell.angle_gamma   90.00
#
_symmetry.space_group_name_H-M   'P 1'
#
loop_
_entity.id
_entity.type
_entity.pdbx_description
1 polymer ?
#
loop_
_entity_poly.entity_id
_entity_poly.type
_entity_poly.pdbx_seq_one_letter_code
_entity_poly.pdbx_strand_id
1 'polypeptide(L)'
;MDRRAFLCDAGAVALGAAWQAHAPGVAFGERVSRANAALAPRAAVYDPALAEGRVLARAAASAGWVAWGVGDGRDDMPDNDIGTLWHACIARSIESGAALIGALRPSDRFVLARLAYGRGVTLRDFA
;
A
#
# COMPACT_ATOMS: atom_id res chain seq x y z
N MET A 1 -21.86 9.32 -31.89
CA MET A 1 -20.67 9.84 -31.15
C MET A 1 -20.82 9.42 -29.70
N ASP A 2 -19.95 8.51 -29.25
CA ASP A 2 -20.03 7.90 -27.92
C ASP A 2 -19.37 8.77 -26.85
N ARG A 3 -20.17 9.23 -25.88
CA ARG A 3 -19.76 10.10 -24.76
C ARG A 3 -18.78 9.46 -23.76
N ARG A 4 -18.41 8.19 -23.96
CA ARG A 4 -17.53 7.42 -23.06
C ARG A 4 -16.05 7.47 -23.47
N ALA A 5 -15.74 7.79 -24.72
CA ALA A 5 -14.36 7.80 -25.19
C ALA A 5 -13.58 9.05 -24.73
N PHE A 6 -14.27 10.16 -24.43
CA PHE A 6 -13.62 11.44 -24.14
C PHE A 6 -13.04 11.55 -22.72
N LEU A 7 -13.57 10.78 -21.76
CA LEU A 7 -13.09 10.80 -20.37
C LEU A 7 -11.82 9.95 -20.15
N CYS A 8 -11.49 9.06 -21.09
CA CYS A 8 -10.28 8.24 -20.98
C CYS A 8 -9.01 8.97 -21.45
N ASP A 9 -9.13 9.95 -22.33
CA ASP A 9 -7.95 10.62 -22.93
C ASP A 9 -7.51 11.87 -22.16
N ALA A 10 -8.45 12.59 -21.53
CA ALA A 10 -8.13 13.82 -20.80
C ALA A 10 -7.54 13.58 -19.38
N GLY A 11 -7.71 12.39 -18.81
CA GLY A 11 -7.21 12.06 -17.47
C GLY A 11 -5.72 11.67 -17.43
N ALA A 12 -5.12 11.32 -18.57
CA ALA A 12 -3.78 10.76 -18.63
C ALA A 12 -2.65 11.80 -18.64
N VAL A 13 -2.95 13.09 -18.88
CA VAL A 13 -1.90 14.11 -19.12
C VAL A 13 -1.78 15.15 -17.99
N ALA A 14 -2.78 15.28 -17.11
CA ALA A 14 -2.76 16.32 -16.06
C ALA A 14 -2.14 15.90 -14.71
N LEU A 15 -1.82 14.62 -14.50
CA LEU A 15 -1.28 14.12 -13.22
C LEU A 15 0.26 14.04 -13.17
N GLY A 16 0.96 14.62 -14.14
CA GLY A 16 2.43 14.58 -14.25
C GLY A 16 3.17 15.83 -13.74
N ALA A 17 2.47 16.93 -13.44
CA ALA A 17 3.12 18.24 -13.30
C ALA A 17 3.09 18.86 -11.90
N ALA A 18 2.45 18.25 -10.90
CA ALA A 18 2.34 18.83 -9.55
C ALA A 18 3.35 18.25 -8.53
N TRP A 19 4.23 17.34 -8.94
CA TRP A 19 5.15 16.60 -8.06
C TRP A 19 6.62 17.08 -8.10
N GLN A 20 6.86 18.37 -8.39
CA GLN A 20 8.23 18.88 -8.53
C GLN A 20 8.54 20.14 -7.71
N ALA A 21 7.70 20.54 -6.75
CA ALA A 21 7.94 21.79 -6.02
C ALA A 21 8.54 21.65 -4.61
N HIS A 22 8.54 20.49 -3.96
CA HIS A 22 9.12 20.35 -2.61
C HIS A 22 9.91 19.04 -2.46
N ALA A 23 11.21 19.12 -2.73
CA ALA A 23 12.19 18.20 -2.16
C ALA A 23 12.37 18.54 -0.67
N PRO A 24 12.36 17.52 0.20
CA PRO A 24 13.66 17.14 0.75
C PRO A 24 13.91 15.64 0.53
N GLY A 25 14.93 15.36 -0.29
CA GLY A 25 15.72 14.13 -0.33
C GLY A 25 15.04 12.80 -0.03
N VAL A 26 14.33 12.22 -0.99
CA VAL A 26 14.23 10.75 -1.12
C VAL A 26 14.33 10.39 -2.60
N ALA A 27 15.46 9.82 -3.00
CA ALA A 27 15.71 9.40 -4.37
C ALA A 27 14.83 8.19 -4.73
N PHE A 28 13.81 8.42 -5.56
CA PHE A 28 13.08 7.35 -6.24
C PHE A 28 13.93 6.83 -7.41
N GLY A 29 14.61 5.71 -7.18
CA GLY A 29 15.37 4.98 -8.21
C GLY A 29 14.47 4.06 -9.03
N GLU A 30 14.33 4.43 -10.30
CA GLU A 30 14.11 3.63 -11.51
C GLU A 30 13.87 2.11 -11.38
N ARG A 31 12.75 1.65 -11.97
CA ARG A 31 12.36 0.24 -12.08
C ARG A 31 13.39 -0.58 -12.88
N VAL A 32 14.05 -1.53 -12.23
CA VAL A 32 14.65 -2.69 -12.92
C VAL A 32 13.70 -3.88 -12.81
N SER A 33 13.11 -4.25 -13.94
CA SER A 33 12.39 -5.50 -14.12
C SER A 33 13.40 -6.65 -14.14
N ARG A 34 13.45 -7.47 -13.09
CA ARG A 34 14.21 -8.73 -13.10
C ARG A 34 13.27 -9.90 -12.83
N ALA A 35 13.14 -10.73 -13.85
CA ALA A 35 12.41 -11.97 -13.84
C ALA A 35 12.98 -12.98 -12.82
N ASN A 36 12.06 -13.73 -12.21
CA ASN A 36 12.23 -15.00 -11.48
C ASN A 36 13.12 -15.04 -10.22
N ALA A 37 12.46 -14.82 -9.07
CA ALA A 37 12.65 -15.64 -7.88
C ALA A 37 11.28 -15.76 -7.16
N ALA A 38 10.98 -16.94 -6.62
CA ALA A 38 9.64 -17.38 -6.23
C ALA A 38 8.88 -16.49 -5.21
N LEU A 39 7.54 -16.54 -5.30
CA LEU A 39 6.53 -15.84 -4.49
C LEU A 39 6.95 -15.52 -3.05
N ALA A 40 7.14 -14.22 -2.78
CA ALA A 40 7.13 -13.66 -1.43
C ALA A 40 6.42 -12.29 -1.49
N PRO A 41 5.66 -11.91 -0.45
CA PRO A 41 4.75 -10.78 -0.51
C PRO A 41 5.48 -9.45 -0.67
N ARG A 42 5.05 -8.64 -1.65
CA ARG A 42 5.53 -7.26 -1.86
C ARG A 42 4.58 -6.23 -1.25
N ALA A 43 4.03 -6.55 -0.08
CA ALA A 43 2.94 -5.81 0.55
C ALA A 43 3.10 -5.79 2.08
N ALA A 44 3.18 -4.58 2.65
CA ALA A 44 3.31 -4.34 4.08
C ALA A 44 2.21 -3.38 4.58
N VAL A 45 1.69 -3.63 5.77
CA VAL A 45 0.80 -2.70 6.46
C VAL A 45 1.35 -2.43 7.85
N TYR A 46 1.46 -1.16 8.23
CA TYR A 46 2.09 -0.77 9.48
C TYR A 46 1.26 0.28 10.22
N ASP A 47 1.37 0.30 11.54
CA ASP A 47 0.90 1.42 12.37
C ASP A 47 2.11 2.35 12.63
N PRO A 48 2.11 3.61 12.15
CA PRO A 48 3.22 4.54 12.35
C PRO A 48 3.46 4.90 13.83
N ALA A 49 2.45 4.73 14.69
CA ALA A 49 2.59 4.94 16.13
C ALA A 49 3.47 3.85 16.78
N LEU A 50 3.53 2.64 16.20
CA LEU A 50 4.33 1.53 16.72
C LEU A 50 5.80 1.62 16.27
N ALA A 51 6.73 1.29 17.17
CA ALA A 51 8.16 1.23 16.85
C ALA A 51 8.44 0.21 15.75
N GLU A 52 7.88 -1.00 15.88
CA GLU A 52 7.93 -2.06 14.89
C GLU A 52 7.33 -1.61 13.55
N GLY A 53 6.23 -0.86 13.58
CA GLY A 53 5.60 -0.30 12.38
C GLY A 53 6.53 0.63 11.61
N ARG A 54 7.25 1.51 12.30
CA ARG A 54 8.26 2.38 11.68
C ARG A 54 9.45 1.59 11.13
N VAL A 55 9.85 0.51 11.79
CA VAL A 55 10.91 -0.38 11.29
C VAL A 55 10.44 -1.11 10.03
N LEU A 56 9.21 -1.64 10.01
CA LEU A 56 8.61 -2.27 8.84
C LEU A 56 8.49 -1.28 7.67
N ALA A 57 8.06 -0.05 7.92
CA ALA A 57 7.96 0.98 6.88
C ALA A 57 9.32 1.23 6.20
N ARG A 58 10.39 1.34 7.00
CA ARG A 58 11.76 1.51 6.48
C ARG A 58 12.24 0.29 5.71
N ALA A 59 11.99 -0.90 6.25
CA ALA A 59 12.35 -2.16 5.58
C ALA A 59 11.63 -2.29 4.23
N ALA A 60 10.32 -2.02 4.20
CA ALA A 60 9.51 -2.05 3.00
C ALA A 60 9.99 -1.04 1.96
N ALA A 61 10.31 0.20 2.38
CA ALA A 61 10.87 1.22 1.50
C ALA A 61 12.22 0.77 0.91
N SER A 62 13.12 0.23 1.74
CA SER A 62 14.43 -0.28 1.29
C SER A 62 14.33 -1.46 0.32
N ALA A 63 13.28 -2.27 0.45
CA ALA A 63 13.03 -3.45 -0.37
C ALA A 63 12.12 -3.18 -1.59
N GLY A 64 11.66 -1.94 -1.78
CA GLY A 64 10.75 -1.56 -2.86
C GLY A 64 9.37 -2.24 -2.76
N TRP A 65 8.91 -2.54 -1.55
CA TRP A 65 7.58 -3.12 -1.31
C TRP A 65 6.51 -2.03 -1.27
N VAL A 66 5.29 -2.40 -1.64
CA VAL A 66 4.14 -1.54 -1.39
C VAL A 66 3.86 -1.55 0.11
N ALA A 67 3.78 -0.37 0.72
CA ALA A 67 3.52 -0.23 2.14
C ALA A 67 2.37 0.75 2.38
N TRP A 68 1.49 0.42 3.32
CA TRP A 68 0.38 1.29 3.74
C TRP A 68 0.41 1.51 5.25
N GLY A 69 0.41 2.78 5.68
CA GLY A 69 0.25 3.12 7.08
C GLY A 69 -1.22 3.24 7.48
N VAL A 70 -1.55 2.76 8.67
CA VAL A 70 -2.85 3.01 9.31
C VAL A 70 -2.88 4.45 9.80
N GLY A 71 -3.95 5.18 9.49
CA GLY A 71 -4.03 6.61 9.83
C GLY A 71 -3.12 7.52 8.97
N ASP A 72 -2.42 6.97 7.96
CA ASP A 72 -1.85 7.76 6.87
C ASP A 72 -3.03 8.24 6.00
N GLY A 73 -3.85 9.11 6.57
CA GLY A 73 -4.87 9.82 5.83
C GLY A 73 -4.17 10.54 4.70
N ARG A 74 -4.56 10.23 3.45
CA ARG A 74 -4.39 11.23 2.41
C ARG A 74 -5.10 12.51 2.89
N ASP A 75 -4.66 13.68 2.46
CA ASP A 75 -5.26 14.95 2.87
C ASP A 75 -6.79 15.03 2.63
N ASP A 76 -7.35 14.13 1.81
CA ASP A 76 -8.78 13.95 1.52
C ASP A 76 -9.50 12.91 2.40
N MET A 77 -8.79 12.16 3.26
CA MET A 77 -9.38 11.19 4.19
C MET A 77 -8.58 11.09 5.51
N PRO A 78 -8.65 12.12 6.39
CA PRO A 78 -8.07 12.05 7.73
C PRO A 78 -8.81 10.96 8.53
N ASP A 79 -8.06 10.15 9.28
CA ASP A 79 -8.55 9.05 10.14
C ASP A 79 -9.07 7.79 9.41
N ASN A 80 -8.27 7.27 8.48
CA ASN A 80 -8.61 6.02 7.81
C ASN A 80 -8.35 4.81 8.73
N ASP A 81 -9.43 4.16 9.19
CA ASP A 81 -9.35 2.90 9.91
C ASP A 81 -8.85 1.74 9.03
N ILE A 82 -8.48 0.62 9.65
CA ILE A 82 -7.92 -0.55 8.95
C ILE A 82 -8.90 -1.16 7.93
N GLY A 83 -10.21 -1.07 8.18
CA GLY A 83 -11.24 -1.61 7.28
C GLY A 83 -11.36 -0.78 6.01
N THR A 84 -11.34 0.54 6.16
CA THR A 84 -11.41 1.48 5.04
C THR A 84 -10.11 1.44 4.24
N LEU A 85 -8.95 1.34 4.89
CA LEU A 85 -7.68 1.09 4.21
C LEU A 85 -7.71 -0.21 3.37
N TRP A 86 -8.30 -1.28 3.92
CA TRP A 86 -8.46 -2.54 3.19
C TRP A 86 -9.29 -2.38 1.92
N HIS A 87 -10.49 -1.81 2.02
CA HIS A 87 -11.41 -1.71 0.89
C HIS A 87 -10.98 -0.66 -0.14
N ALA A 88 -10.41 0.47 0.29
CA ALA A 88 -9.99 1.54 -0.60
C ALA A 88 -8.71 1.21 -1.36
N CYS A 89 -7.77 0.54 -0.71
CA CYS A 89 -6.41 0.34 -1.21
C CYS A 89 -6.07 -1.14 -1.35
N ILE A 90 -5.99 -1.87 -0.23
CA ILE A 90 -5.32 -3.18 -0.20
C ILE A 90 -6.05 -4.21 -1.06
N ALA A 91 -7.36 -4.36 -0.90
CA ALA A 91 -8.16 -5.38 -1.60
C ALA A 91 -8.13 -5.24 -3.13
N ARG A 92 -7.90 -4.01 -3.61
CA ARG A 92 -7.79 -3.68 -5.04
C ARG A 92 -6.39 -3.91 -5.59
N SER A 93 -5.37 -3.85 -4.73
CA SER A 93 -3.96 -3.96 -5.10
C SER A 93 -3.37 -5.35 -4.86
N ILE A 94 -4.06 -6.23 -4.13
CA ILE A 94 -3.57 -7.56 -3.79
C ILE A 94 -4.37 -8.68 -4.46
N GLU A 95 -3.64 -9.66 -4.97
CA GLU A 95 -4.18 -10.89 -5.54
C GLU A 95 -4.51 -11.93 -4.47
N SER A 96 -5.46 -12.81 -4.76
CA SER A 96 -5.75 -13.97 -3.91
C SER A 96 -4.52 -14.89 -3.81
N GLY A 97 -4.25 -15.44 -2.63
CA GLY A 97 -3.07 -16.28 -2.38
C GLY A 97 -1.79 -15.50 -2.08
N ALA A 98 -1.80 -14.17 -2.18
CA ALA A 98 -0.69 -13.34 -1.76
C ALA A 98 -0.53 -13.39 -0.23
N ALA A 99 0.65 -12.98 0.23
CA ALA A 99 0.89 -12.73 1.65
C ALA A 99 1.01 -11.23 1.91
N LEU A 100 0.93 -10.85 3.17
CA LEU A 100 0.97 -9.47 3.62
C LEU A 100 1.67 -9.44 4.98
N ILE A 101 2.60 -8.51 5.17
CA ILE A 101 3.35 -8.38 6.43
C ILE A 101 2.75 -7.23 7.24
N GLY A 102 2.40 -7.48 8.49
CA GLY A 102 1.71 -6.55 9.38
C GLY A 102 2.54 -6.20 10.61
N ALA A 103 2.66 -4.90 10.90
CA ALA A 103 3.13 -4.38 12.19
C ALA A 103 2.04 -3.47 12.77
N LEU A 104 1.05 -4.08 13.42
CA LEU A 104 -0.23 -3.45 13.77
C LEU A 104 -0.57 -3.66 15.25
N ARG A 105 -1.42 -2.79 15.80
CA ARG A 105 -2.04 -3.04 17.11
C ARG A 105 -2.86 -4.34 17.07
N PRO A 106 -3.02 -5.04 18.21
CA PRO A 106 -3.77 -6.31 18.24
C PRO A 106 -5.18 -6.22 17.67
N SER A 107 -5.89 -5.10 17.90
CA SER A 107 -7.23 -4.86 17.36
C SER A 107 -7.23 -4.81 15.83
N ASP A 108 -6.37 -3.99 15.24
CA ASP A 108 -6.32 -3.77 13.79
C ASP A 108 -5.81 -5.00 13.07
N ARG A 109 -4.84 -5.68 13.67
CA ARG A 109 -4.36 -6.97 13.21
C ARG A 109 -5.48 -8.00 13.12
N PHE A 110 -6.33 -8.11 14.14
CA PHE A 110 -7.44 -9.05 14.15
C PHE A 110 -8.42 -8.76 13.00
N VAL A 111 -8.78 -7.49 12.79
CA VAL A 111 -9.66 -7.08 11.70
C VAL A 111 -9.02 -7.39 10.34
N LEU A 112 -7.76 -7.01 10.15
CA LEU A 112 -7.04 -7.24 8.90
C LEU A 112 -6.90 -8.73 8.60
N ALA A 113 -6.60 -9.56 9.61
CA ALA A 113 -6.51 -11.02 9.44
C ALA A 113 -7.83 -11.61 8.94
N ARG A 114 -8.97 -11.15 9.48
CA ARG A 114 -10.30 -11.60 9.07
C ARG A 114 -10.63 -11.19 7.64
N LEU A 115 -10.31 -9.94 7.26
CA LEU A 115 -10.52 -9.43 5.91
C LEU A 115 -9.62 -10.15 4.88
N ALA A 116 -8.35 -10.35 5.23
CA ALA A 116 -7.37 -11.08 4.42
C ALA A 116 -7.79 -12.54 4.19
N TYR A 117 -8.23 -13.23 5.24
CA TYR A 117 -8.72 -14.61 5.16
C TYR A 117 -9.90 -14.73 4.18
N GLY A 118 -10.85 -13.79 4.22
CA GLY A 118 -11.98 -13.77 3.29
C GLY A 118 -11.60 -13.61 1.81
N ARG A 119 -10.36 -13.20 1.52
CA ARG A 119 -9.81 -13.04 0.16
C ARG A 119 -8.65 -14.01 -0.14
N GLY A 120 -8.43 -15.01 0.73
CA GLY A 120 -7.34 -15.97 0.57
C GLY A 120 -5.95 -15.36 0.69
N VAL A 121 -5.82 -14.22 1.37
CA VAL A 121 -4.54 -13.54 1.62
C VAL A 121 -4.00 -13.95 2.98
N THR A 122 -2.71 -14.28 3.06
CA THR A 122 -2.06 -14.65 4.33
C THR A 122 -1.47 -13.42 5.02
N LEU A 123 -1.98 -13.05 6.20
CA LEU A 123 -1.34 -12.04 7.04
C LEU A 123 -0.25 -12.69 7.91
N ARG A 124 0.96 -12.13 7.88
CA ARG A 124 2.11 -12.50 8.71
C ARG A 124 2.53 -11.32 9.55
N ASP A 125 3.06 -11.59 10.73
CA ASP A 125 3.56 -10.53 11.59
C ASP A 125 4.97 -10.12 11.25
N PHE A 126 5.25 -8.86 11.53
CA PHE A 126 6.58 -8.32 11.50
C PHE A 126 7.24 -8.46 12.88
N ALA A 127 7.88 -9.62 13.06
CA ALA A 127 8.56 -10.09 14.28
C ALA A 127 7.62 -10.42 15.46
#